data_AF-A0A7V0P5A9-F1
#
_entry.id   AF-A0A7V0P5A9-F1
#
_cell.length_a   1.000
_cell.length_b   1.000
_cell.length_c   1.000
_cell.angle_alpha   90.00
_cell.angle_beta   90.00
_cell.angle_gamma   90.00
#
_symmetry.space_group_name_H-M   'P 1'
#
loop_
_entity.id
_entity.type
_entity.pdbx_description
1 polymer ?
#
loop_
_entity_poly.entity_id
_entity_poly.type
_entity_poly.pdbx_seq_one_letter_code
_entity_poly.pdbx_strand_id
1 'polypeptide(L)'
;MQSATLHIKVKPEVAKGLKALSKKRNTSVGELVRQAVISSYQLELISSLNTRQKRAIEAYQGGYISLSRLADEMGMNIWDIRTWLQEHNIPQNNSFLEDDVKNA
;
A
#
# COMPACT_ATOMS: atom_id res chain seq x y z
N MET A 1 -20.07 -13.60 8.70
CA MET A 1 -19.17 -12.42 8.70
C MET A 1 -18.62 -12.24 10.10
N GLN A 2 -17.30 -12.36 10.28
CA GLN A 2 -16.65 -11.99 11.54
C GLN A 2 -16.52 -10.46 11.57
N SER A 3 -16.98 -9.81 12.65
CA SER A 3 -16.80 -8.38 12.86
C SER A 3 -15.88 -8.16 14.07
N ALA A 4 -15.02 -7.16 13.96
CA ALA A 4 -14.15 -6.71 15.04
C ALA A 4 -14.29 -5.19 15.19
N THR A 5 -14.26 -4.69 16.42
CA THR A 5 -14.35 -3.25 16.71
C THR A 5 -13.00 -2.73 17.19
N LEU A 6 -12.48 -1.72 16.51
CA LEU A 6 -11.22 -1.06 16.87
C LEU A 6 -11.51 0.33 17.45
N HIS A 7 -11.04 0.58 18.67
CA HIS A 7 -11.12 1.91 19.31
C HIS A 7 -9.86 2.72 19.02
N ILE A 8 -10.00 3.78 18.23
CA ILE A 8 -8.87 4.62 17.80
C ILE A 8 -8.96 5.98 18.49
N LYS A 9 -7.91 6.35 19.22
CA LYS A 9 -7.75 7.70 19.76
C LYS A 9 -7.03 8.56 18.73
N VAL A 10 -7.66 9.68 18.35
CA VAL A 10 -7.09 10.67 17.44
C VAL A 10 -6.97 12.02 18.13
N LYS A 11 -5.98 12.81 17.72
CA LYS A 11 -5.80 14.18 18.22
C LYS A 11 -7.04 15.04 17.88
N PRO A 12 -7.42 16.02 18.73
CA PRO A 12 -8.60 16.85 18.51
C PRO A 12 -8.64 17.58 17.16
N GLU A 13 -7.47 18.04 16.68
CA GLU A 13 -7.33 18.72 15.39
C GLU A 13 -7.68 17.79 14.22
N VAL A 14 -7.17 16.55 14.25
CA VAL A 14 -7.48 15.52 13.26
C VAL A 14 -8.97 15.16 13.31
N ALA A 15 -9.56 15.06 14.51
CA ALA A 15 -10.98 14.78 14.67
C ALA A 15 -11.87 15.89 14.06
N LYS A 16 -11.48 17.17 14.21
CA LYS A 16 -12.16 18.30 13.56
C LYS A 16 -12.10 18.18 12.04
N GLY A 17 -10.92 17.88 11.49
CA GLY A 17 -10.73 17.68 10.05
C GLY A 17 -11.57 16.52 9.51
N LEU A 18 -11.55 15.37 10.18
CA LEU A 18 -12.33 14.19 9.81
C LEU A 18 -13.84 14.48 9.80
N LYS A 19 -14.35 15.21 10.81
CA LYS A 19 -15.78 15.58 10.89
C LYS A 19 -16.19 16.54 9.78
N ALA A 20 -15.32 17.47 9.40
CA ALA A 20 -15.59 18.36 8.26
C ALA A 20 -15.59 17.58 6.94
N LEU A 21 -14.61 16.69 6.74
CA LEU A 21 -14.49 15.87 5.55
C LEU A 21 -15.67 14.90 5.39
N SER A 22 -16.14 14.32 6.50
CA SER A 22 -17.25 13.36 6.49
C SER A 22 -18.55 14.02 6.00
N LYS A 23 -18.81 15.26 6.43
CA LYS A 23 -19.95 16.06 5.93
C LYS A 23 -19.81 16.35 4.44
N LYS A 24 -18.61 16.77 4.00
CA LYS A 24 -18.36 17.10 2.58
C LYS A 24 -18.53 15.90 1.66
N ARG A 25 -18.20 14.69 2.13
CA ARG A 25 -18.27 13.44 1.35
C ARG A 25 -19.54 12.62 1.62
N ASN A 26 -20.49 13.14 2.39
CA ASN A 26 -21.68 12.43 2.83
C ASN A 26 -21.41 11.01 3.36
N THR A 27 -20.41 10.90 4.24
CA THR A 27 -19.96 9.61 4.83
C THR A 27 -19.75 9.74 6.34
N SER A 28 -19.49 8.62 7.02
CA SER A 28 -19.20 8.60 8.46
C SER A 28 -17.71 8.81 8.75
N VAL A 29 -17.39 9.34 9.93
CA VAL A 29 -15.99 9.44 10.39
C VAL A 29 -15.35 8.05 10.48
N GLY A 30 -16.09 7.04 10.92
CA GLY A 30 -15.61 5.66 10.99
C GLY A 30 -15.28 5.05 9.62
N GLU A 31 -15.99 5.45 8.56
CA GLU A 31 -15.68 5.05 7.18
C GLU A 31 -14.37 5.67 6.70
N LEU A 32 -14.17 6.96 6.92
CA LEU A 32 -12.91 7.64 6.58
C LEU A 32 -11.72 7.01 7.30
N VAL A 33 -11.89 6.67 8.57
CA VAL A 33 -10.85 6.00 9.35
C VAL A 33 -10.61 4.58 8.83
N ARG A 34 -11.65 3.82 8.47
CA ARG A 34 -11.50 2.51 7.83
C ARG A 34 -10.74 2.60 6.51
N GLN A 35 -11.08 3.55 5.65
CA GLN A 35 -10.36 3.79 4.39
C GLN A 35 -8.89 4.12 4.63
N ALA A 36 -8.59 4.99 5.60
CA ALA A 36 -7.22 5.31 5.96
C ALA A 36 -6.44 4.09 6.45
N VAL A 37 -7.06 3.25 7.30
CA VAL A 37 -6.44 2.01 7.80
C VAL A 37 -6.21 1.02 6.66
N ILE A 38 -7.21 0.77 5.81
CA ILE A 38 -7.08 -0.14 4.67
C ILE A 38 -5.98 0.33 3.72
N SER A 39 -5.93 1.62 3.42
CA SER A 39 -4.91 2.22 2.55
C SER A 39 -3.51 2.19 3.17
N SER A 40 -3.40 2.46 4.48
CA SER A 40 -2.09 2.52 5.17
C SER A 40 -1.49 1.14 5.41
N TYR A 41 -2.33 0.13 5.63
CA TYR A 41 -1.89 -1.24 5.93
C TYR A 41 -2.08 -2.19 4.75
N GLN A 42 -2.52 -1.70 3.59
CA GLN A 42 -2.77 -2.50 2.38
C GLN A 42 -3.48 -3.82 2.72
N LEU A 43 -4.54 -3.77 3.54
CA LEU A 43 -5.10 -4.97 4.18
C LEU A 43 -5.59 -6.03 3.18
N GLU A 44 -5.97 -5.62 1.96
CA GLU A 44 -6.34 -6.54 0.87
C GLU A 44 -5.14 -7.30 0.28
N LEU A 45 -3.95 -6.69 0.30
CA LEU A 45 -2.67 -7.33 0.01
C LEU A 45 -2.34 -8.39 1.07
N ILE A 46 -2.62 -8.06 2.32
CA ILE A 46 -2.31 -8.92 3.46
C ILE A 46 -3.24 -10.15 3.51
N SER A 47 -4.48 -10.04 3.07
CA SER A 47 -5.41 -11.17 3.03
C SER A 47 -5.23 -12.08 1.81
N SER A 48 -4.78 -11.55 0.68
CA SER A 48 -4.63 -12.30 -0.58
C SER A 48 -3.28 -12.98 -0.77
N LEU A 49 -2.23 -12.49 -0.11
CA LEU A 49 -0.87 -13.02 -0.25
C LEU A 49 -0.50 -14.03 0.83
N ASN A 50 0.21 -15.08 0.41
CA ASN A 50 0.83 -16.00 1.36
C ASN A 50 2.06 -15.37 2.04
N THR A 51 2.55 -16.00 3.11
CA THR A 51 3.70 -15.50 3.89
C THR A 51 4.96 -15.29 3.06
N ARG A 52 5.18 -16.11 2.03
CA ARG A 52 6.34 -16.03 1.14
C ARG A 52 6.27 -14.77 0.26
N GLN A 53 5.12 -14.52 -0.35
CA GLN A 53 4.86 -13.33 -1.17
C GLN A 53 4.98 -12.04 -0.35
N LYS A 54 4.45 -12.02 0.90
CA LYS A 54 4.60 -10.88 1.81
C LYS A 54 6.07 -10.53 2.07
N ARG A 55 6.88 -11.54 2.39
CA ARG A 55 8.32 -11.36 2.60
C ARG A 55 9.03 -10.87 1.34
N ALA A 56 8.61 -11.33 0.17
CA ALA A 56 9.17 -10.87 -1.10
C ALA A 56 8.89 -9.37 -1.32
N ILE A 57 7.68 -8.90 -0.99
CA ILE A 57 7.32 -7.48 -1.10
C ILE A 57 8.12 -6.64 -0.11
N GLU A 58 8.24 -7.06 1.15
CA GLU A 58 9.07 -6.38 2.14
C GLU A 58 10.54 -6.32 1.70
N ALA A 59 11.07 -7.43 1.16
CA ALA A 59 12.42 -7.48 0.63
C ALA A 59 12.62 -6.55 -0.58
N TYR A 60 11.62 -6.45 -1.47
CA TYR A 60 11.66 -5.56 -2.63
C TYR A 60 11.62 -4.09 -2.20
N GLN A 61 10.70 -3.73 -1.29
CA GLN A 61 10.61 -2.38 -0.72
C GLN A 61 11.88 -2.00 0.03
N GLY A 62 12.51 -2.96 0.72
CA GLY A 62 13.81 -2.78 1.38
C GLY A 62 15.01 -2.74 0.43
N GLY A 63 14.81 -2.93 -0.89
CA GLY A 63 15.89 -2.92 -1.89
C GLY A 63 16.77 -4.18 -1.90
N TYR A 64 16.36 -5.25 -1.22
CA TYR A 64 17.11 -6.50 -1.12
C TYR A 64 16.93 -7.43 -2.32
N ILE A 65 15.83 -7.28 -3.07
CA ILE A 65 15.57 -8.05 -4.29
C ILE A 65 15.15 -7.13 -5.44
N SER A 66 15.44 -7.56 -6.67
CA SER A 66 15.04 -6.84 -7.88
C SER A 66 13.56 -7.02 -8.20
N LEU A 67 13.03 -6.17 -9.10
CA LEU A 67 11.65 -6.30 -9.60
C LEU A 67 11.42 -7.67 -10.29
N SER A 68 12.40 -8.17 -11.05
CA SER A 68 12.32 -9.48 -11.69
C SER A 68 12.22 -10.60 -10.67
N ARG A 69 13.00 -10.52 -9.57
CA ARG A 69 12.93 -11.52 -8.51
C ARG A 69 11.59 -11.46 -7.76
N LEU A 70 11.04 -10.26 -7.57
CA LEU A 70 9.69 -10.10 -7.03
C LEU A 70 8.64 -10.73 -7.95
N ALA A 71 8.75 -10.53 -9.26
CA ALA A 71 7.84 -11.12 -10.25
C ALA A 71 7.80 -12.66 -10.14
N ASP A 72 8.98 -13.28 -10.04
CA ASP A 72 9.12 -14.74 -9.85
C ASP A 72 8.42 -15.22 -8.56
N GLU A 73 8.65 -14.54 -7.44
CA GLU A 73 8.07 -14.90 -6.13
C GLU A 73 6.54 -14.68 -6.10
N MET A 74 6.04 -13.76 -6.92
CA MET A 74 4.62 -13.47 -7.08
C MET A 74 3.94 -14.36 -8.12
N GLY A 75 4.70 -15.12 -8.91
CA GLY A 75 4.18 -15.94 -10.01
C GLY A 75 3.62 -15.09 -11.15
N MET A 76 4.15 -13.89 -11.35
CA MET A 76 3.69 -12.88 -12.31
C MET A 76 4.79 -12.57 -13.32
N ASN A 77 4.42 -12.09 -14.51
CA ASN A 77 5.40 -11.52 -15.43
C ASN A 77 5.77 -10.08 -15.02
N ILE A 78 6.79 -9.51 -15.66
CA ILE A 78 7.31 -8.16 -15.33
C ILE A 78 6.26 -7.05 -15.55
N TRP A 79 5.39 -7.17 -16.54
CA TRP A 79 4.34 -6.18 -16.79
C TRP A 79 3.23 -6.28 -15.75
N ASP A 80 2.79 -7.49 -15.45
CA ASP A 80 1.75 -7.76 -14.46
C ASP A 80 2.16 -7.28 -13.07
N ILE A 81 3.41 -7.54 -12.65
CA ILE A 81 3.88 -7.08 -11.34
C ILE A 81 3.96 -5.56 -11.25
N ARG A 82 4.33 -4.87 -12.34
CA ARG A 82 4.37 -3.39 -12.35
C ARG A 82 2.97 -2.80 -12.18
N THR A 83 2.00 -3.32 -12.93
CA THR A 83 0.60 -2.93 -12.82
C THR A 83 0.08 -3.21 -11.40
N TRP A 84 0.34 -4.41 -10.89
CA TRP A 84 -0.10 -4.82 -9.56
C TRP A 84 0.49 -3.94 -8.45
N LEU A 85 1.78 -3.59 -8.52
CA LEU A 85 2.41 -2.66 -7.58
C LEU A 85 1.77 -1.27 -7.63
N GLN A 86 1.45 -0.78 -8.83
CA GLN A 86 0.78 0.51 -9.02
C GLN A 86 -0.64 0.50 -8.44
N GLU A 87 -1.43 -0.52 -8.72
CA GLU A 87 -2.80 -0.69 -8.19
C GLU A 87 -2.82 -0.72 -6.66
N HIS A 88 -1.78 -1.31 -6.06
CA HIS A 88 -1.66 -1.44 -4.60
C HIS A 88 -0.87 -0.30 -3.94
N ASN A 89 -0.52 0.76 -4.68
CA ASN A 89 0.27 1.90 -4.21
C ASN A 89 1.60 1.49 -3.55
N ILE A 90 2.26 0.47 -4.08
CA ILE A 90 3.61 0.08 -3.66
C ILE A 90 4.61 0.84 -4.54
N PRO A 91 5.52 1.63 -3.96
CA PRO A 91 6.53 2.34 -4.73
C PRO A 91 7.36 1.37 -5.55
N GLN A 92 7.46 1.61 -6.86
CA GLN A 92 8.44 0.92 -7.67
C GLN A 92 9.79 1.56 -7.38
N ASN A 93 10.75 0.78 -6.88
CA ASN A 93 12.16 1.18 -6.78
C ASN A 93 12.75 1.29 -8.19
N ASN A 94 12.30 2.30 -8.92
CA ASN A 94 12.92 2.72 -10.16
C ASN A 94 14.11 3.58 -9.72
N SER A 95 15.23 2.93 -9.40
CA SER A 95 16.54 3.58 -9.46
C SER A 95 16.87 3.87 -10.92
N PHE A 96 16.11 4.75 -11.55
CA PHE A 96 16.48 5.44 -12.75
C PHE A 96 16.60 6.90 -12.31
N LEU A 97 17.77 7.24 -11.78
CA LEU A 97 18.14 8.63 -11.59
C LEU A 97 18.44 9.16 -12.99
N GLU A 98 17.86 10.30 -13.38
CA GLU A 98 18.12 10.95 -14.68
C GLU A 98 19.62 11.18 -14.97
N ASP A 99 20.48 11.14 -13.94
CA ASP A 99 21.93 11.24 -14.06
C ASP A 99 22.62 9.98 -14.65
N ASP A 100 21.97 8.81 -14.68
CA ASP A 100 22.58 7.60 -15.29
C ASP A 100 22.74 7.75 -16.81
N VAL A 101 21.98 8.64 -17.45
CA VAL A 101 22.11 8.96 -18.89
C VAL A 101 23.39 9.75 -19.19
N LYS A 102 23.99 10.44 -18.20
CA LYS A 102 25.19 11.25 -18.43
C LYS A 102 26.49 10.45 -18.53
N ASN A 103 26.46 9.16 -18.19
CA ASN A 103 27.64 8.28 -18.19
C ASN A 103 27.52 7.09 -19.17
N ALA A 104 26.55 7.10 -20.09
CA ALA A 104 26.37 6.09 -21.13
C ALA A 104 27.00 6.51 -22.47
#